data_AF-A0AAD8I3G6-F1
#
_entry.id   AF-A0AAD8I3G6-F1
#
_cell.length_a   1.000
_cell.length_b   1.000
_cell.length_c   1.000
_cell.angle_alpha   90.00
_cell.angle_beta   90.00
_cell.angle_gamma   90.00
#
_symmetry.space_group_name_H-M   'P 1'
#
loop_
_entity.id
_entity.type
_entity.pdbx_description
1 polymer ?
#
loop_
_entity_poly.entity_id
_entity_poly.type
_entity_poly.pdbx_seq_one_letter_code
_entity_poly.pdbx_strand_id
1 'polypeptide(L)'
;MSITLLRFFVFAFAAAWLASSICVNALRPKYFCVVPFYVRGASETTYDADRYVLVTLYNSAGASISVAIDKVNVNLVGFRVGYDSYFFPSHYGPETSNLFTGTKRYLIHFNETYSDMEKAAGTTRKSIKLGMRELDKAIQALYDKQFSASASSLLIIIQMIPEAVRYRYVEKLVLQYISDVESDVFLPTAAMISYEDNWISLCNRITNSIGGLIYPPFMLPVGSNQKVPITSVFLTLRLNIGVILFFCHPATSVPPFASTCQNIPEYTVMIRGRNKYCVDVELNNFKDGDKIILYPCKSLQNETYAANQLWTIKKDGTIQSGRKCLYASGLTAGQNVTIHNCATAPVPDAIKWKINDNGNIENLKYGLVLSAFRGSMYSKLTLETNTYASSQGWRLGNNTKPVVTSITGYQKKCWQTSSPNTLQMAQCSNTKQQKYELYPDGTVRPSTNTANCITSKPSQDGKTLCSGGNGERWLFNYDGSISDAANKNVLQVNNNLKVGLVVRSVDSPTDQQTWPEVMSITLSRFFVFAFSAAWLASSICVYGLRSKYYCVVPFYVRGASQATYGDFIQNLRHEMGSQATNSIGGLIYPPFMLPDWPQ
;
A
#
# COMPACT_ATOMS: atom_id res chain seq x y z
N MET A 1 -34.70 -34.07 53.06
CA MET A 1 -34.25 -32.72 52.65
C MET A 1 -32.76 -32.84 52.30
N SER A 2 -32.41 -32.65 51.02
CA SER A 2 -31.09 -32.67 50.28
C SER A 2 -29.83 -33.25 50.96
N ILE A 3 -29.09 -34.26 50.45
CA ILE A 3 -28.27 -34.45 49.20
C ILE A 3 -27.06 -33.49 49.06
N THR A 4 -25.80 -33.79 48.68
CA THR A 4 -24.78 -34.90 48.69
C THR A 4 -23.47 -34.33 48.06
N LEU A 5 -22.31 -35.04 48.22
CA LEU A 5 -21.03 -35.05 47.45
C LEU A 5 -19.86 -34.15 47.94
N LEU A 6 -18.72 -34.63 48.47
CA LEU A 6 -17.71 -35.70 48.15
C LEU A 6 -16.70 -35.32 47.02
N ARG A 7 -15.41 -35.23 47.37
CA ARG A 7 -14.22 -35.06 46.49
C ARG A 7 -13.24 -36.22 46.71
N PHE A 8 -12.64 -36.78 45.65
CA PHE A 8 -11.62 -37.83 45.73
C PHE A 8 -10.62 -37.87 44.54
N PHE A 9 -9.36 -38.26 44.87
CA PHE A 9 -8.19 -38.83 44.11
C PHE A 9 -7.65 -38.12 42.84
N VAL A 10 -6.36 -37.74 42.67
CA VAL A 10 -5.01 -38.41 42.67
C VAL A 10 -4.75 -39.33 41.47
N PHE A 11 -3.71 -39.02 40.66
CA PHE A 11 -2.50 -39.87 40.43
C PHE A 11 -1.48 -39.16 39.52
N ALA A 12 -0.19 -39.44 39.76
CA ALA A 12 0.99 -38.93 39.07
C ALA A 12 1.53 -39.93 38.02
N PHE A 13 2.24 -39.46 36.99
CA PHE A 13 3.46 -40.10 36.45
C PHE A 13 4.26 -39.11 35.58
N ALA A 14 5.58 -39.11 35.77
CA ALA A 14 6.58 -38.35 35.05
C ALA A 14 7.32 -39.25 34.04
N ALA A 15 7.81 -38.69 32.92
CA ALA A 15 9.15 -38.96 32.37
C ALA A 15 9.41 -38.23 31.03
N ALA A 16 10.54 -37.50 31.01
CA ALA A 16 11.50 -37.27 29.92
C ALA A 16 11.01 -36.75 28.55
N TRP A 17 11.43 -35.54 28.19
CA TRP A 17 12.41 -35.26 27.12
C TRP A 17 12.76 -33.75 27.18
N LEU A 18 13.81 -33.42 27.92
CA LEU A 18 14.46 -32.11 27.94
C LEU A 18 15.80 -32.30 27.25
N ALA A 19 15.83 -32.08 25.93
CA ALA A 19 17.04 -31.75 25.20
C ALA A 19 16.95 -30.27 24.85
N SER A 20 17.64 -29.48 25.66
CA SER A 20 17.89 -28.06 25.51
C SER A 20 18.52 -27.75 24.16
N SER A 21 17.91 -26.85 23.39
CA SER A 21 18.63 -26.03 22.42
C SER A 21 18.51 -24.58 22.87
N ILE A 22 19.60 -24.11 23.46
CA ILE A 22 19.86 -22.71 23.77
C ILE A 22 20.03 -21.99 22.43
N CYS A 23 19.03 -21.22 21.99
CA CYS A 23 19.23 -20.21 20.97
C CYS A 23 19.73 -18.93 21.65
N VAL A 24 21.03 -18.67 21.46
CA VAL A 24 21.69 -17.43 21.87
C VAL A 24 21.02 -16.25 21.16
N ASN A 25 20.50 -15.32 21.95
CA ASN A 25 20.07 -14.01 21.51
C ASN A 25 21.25 -13.27 20.84
N ALA A 26 21.21 -13.15 19.52
CA ALA A 26 21.96 -12.14 18.78
C ALA A 26 20.95 -11.20 18.10
N LEU A 27 20.24 -10.43 18.92
CA LEU A 27 19.49 -9.26 18.47
C LEU A 27 20.49 -8.21 17.96
N ARG A 28 20.52 -7.99 16.65
CA ARG A 28 20.77 -6.66 16.09
C ARG A 28 19.55 -6.30 15.25
N PRO A 29 18.86 -5.19 15.54
CA PRO A 29 17.73 -4.76 14.73
C PRO A 29 18.26 -4.35 13.36
N LYS A 30 17.91 -5.12 12.32
CA LYS A 30 18.16 -4.70 10.94
C LYS A 30 17.11 -3.65 10.59
N TYR A 31 17.58 -2.45 10.30
CA TYR A 31 16.81 -1.29 9.87
C TYR A 31 15.84 -1.63 8.74
N PHE A 32 14.54 -1.37 8.94
CA PHE A 32 13.48 -1.59 7.95
C PHE A 32 13.22 -0.32 7.15
N CYS A 33 13.36 -0.37 5.82
CA CYS A 33 12.85 0.68 4.93
C CYS A 33 11.44 0.30 4.44
N VAL A 34 10.44 1.09 4.83
CA VAL A 34 9.03 0.90 4.46
C VAL A 34 8.76 1.57 3.10
N VAL A 35 9.12 0.86 2.04
CA VAL A 35 8.65 1.08 0.66
C VAL A 35 7.68 -0.08 0.36
N PRO A 36 6.73 0.00 -0.59
CA PRO A 36 6.05 -1.21 -1.08
C PRO A 36 7.06 -2.34 -1.26
N PHE A 37 6.73 -3.54 -0.77
CA PHE A 37 7.56 -4.70 -1.01
C PHE A 37 7.67 -4.86 -2.52
N TYR A 38 8.87 -4.59 -3.03
CA TYR A 38 9.17 -4.82 -4.42
C TYR A 38 9.40 -6.31 -4.59
N VAL A 39 8.76 -6.86 -5.59
CA VAL A 39 8.94 -8.23 -6.02
C VAL A 39 9.97 -8.14 -7.16
N ARG A 40 11.14 -8.75 -7.01
CA ARG A 40 12.31 -8.57 -7.92
C ARG A 40 11.90 -8.86 -9.38
N GLY A 41 12.30 -8.01 -10.32
CA GLY A 41 12.16 -8.28 -11.76
C GLY A 41 13.30 -9.19 -12.27
N ALA A 42 13.05 -9.99 -13.31
CA ALA A 42 13.89 -11.11 -13.76
C ALA A 42 15.32 -10.81 -14.26
N SER A 43 15.94 -9.67 -13.93
CA SER A 43 17.28 -9.30 -14.47
C SER A 43 18.46 -9.51 -13.53
N GLU A 44 18.26 -10.06 -12.33
CA GLU A 44 19.37 -10.49 -11.46
C GLU A 44 19.22 -11.97 -11.17
N THR A 45 20.20 -12.76 -11.60
CA THR A 45 20.35 -14.19 -11.33
C THR A 45 20.25 -14.47 -9.83
N THR A 46 19.05 -14.73 -9.33
CA THR A 46 18.86 -15.28 -8.00
C THR A 46 19.35 -16.72 -8.03
N TYR A 47 20.16 -17.08 -7.04
CA TYR A 47 20.45 -18.47 -6.77
C TYR A 47 19.12 -19.19 -6.56
N ASP A 48 18.89 -20.20 -7.39
CA ASP A 48 17.67 -20.99 -7.61
C ASP A 48 16.96 -21.47 -6.32
N ALA A 49 17.68 -21.56 -5.19
CA ALA A 49 17.15 -22.02 -3.91
C ALA A 49 16.16 -21.05 -3.23
N ASP A 50 16.20 -19.75 -3.51
CA ASP A 50 15.38 -18.74 -2.81
C ASP A 50 14.41 -18.00 -3.74
N ARG A 51 14.08 -18.58 -4.89
CA ARG A 51 13.15 -18.01 -5.89
C ARG A 51 11.67 -18.22 -5.52
N TYR A 52 11.36 -19.27 -4.77
CA TYR A 52 9.99 -19.70 -4.50
C TYR A 52 9.66 -19.65 -3.01
N VAL A 53 8.43 -19.24 -2.67
CA VAL A 53 7.83 -19.51 -1.36
C VAL A 53 6.92 -20.73 -1.50
N LEU A 54 7.09 -21.70 -0.59
CA LEU A 54 6.16 -22.81 -0.49
C LEU A 54 5.06 -22.45 0.52
N VAL A 55 3.81 -22.59 0.10
CA VAL A 55 2.66 -22.43 0.98
C VAL A 55 1.97 -23.77 1.13
N THR A 56 1.93 -24.31 2.34
CA THR A 56 1.22 -25.57 2.61
C THR A 56 -0.17 -25.27 3.13
N LEU A 57 -1.18 -25.69 2.37
CA LEU A 57 -2.59 -25.48 2.66
C LEU A 57 -3.18 -26.74 3.26
N TYR A 58 -3.88 -26.61 4.38
CA TYR A 58 -4.58 -27.69 5.07
C TYR A 58 -6.08 -27.43 5.06
N ASN A 59 -6.85 -28.42 4.63
CA ASN A 59 -8.31 -28.37 4.71
C ASN A 59 -8.83 -28.94 6.05
N SER A 60 -10.14 -28.88 6.22
CA SER A 60 -10.86 -29.31 7.42
C SER A 60 -10.79 -30.81 7.68
N ALA A 61 -10.60 -31.62 6.63
CA ALA A 61 -10.42 -33.07 6.68
C ALA A 61 -8.96 -33.50 6.99
N GLY A 62 -8.03 -32.55 7.09
CA GLY A 62 -6.60 -32.82 7.29
C GLY A 62 -5.82 -33.13 6.01
N ALA A 63 -6.47 -33.05 4.85
CA ALA A 63 -5.81 -33.14 3.56
C ALA A 63 -4.90 -31.91 3.36
N SER A 64 -3.74 -32.13 2.74
CA SER A 64 -2.77 -31.05 2.54
C SER A 64 -2.17 -31.04 1.14
N ILE A 65 -2.00 -29.82 0.62
CA ILE A 65 -1.29 -29.57 -0.63
C ILE A 65 -0.23 -28.49 -0.38
N SER A 66 0.88 -28.53 -1.10
CA SER A 66 1.88 -27.46 -1.05
C SER A 66 1.95 -26.75 -2.40
N VAL A 67 1.67 -25.45 -2.42
CA VAL A 67 1.74 -24.63 -3.61
C VAL A 67 3.04 -23.84 -3.64
N ALA A 68 3.60 -23.64 -4.84
CA ALA A 68 4.82 -22.85 -5.02
C ALA A 68 4.48 -21.51 -5.67
N ILE A 69 4.85 -20.42 -5.00
CA ILE A 69 4.62 -19.05 -5.48
C ILE A 69 5.98 -18.41 -5.81
N ASP A 70 6.13 -17.87 -7.01
CA ASP A 70 7.36 -17.20 -7.43
C ASP A 70 7.49 -15.82 -6.75
N LYS A 71 8.61 -15.60 -6.06
CA LYS A 71 8.96 -14.32 -5.40
C LYS A 71 9.30 -13.21 -6.38
N VAL A 72 9.28 -13.44 -7.69
CA VAL A 72 9.53 -12.45 -8.76
C VAL A 72 8.24 -11.80 -9.25
N ASN A 73 7.12 -12.53 -9.26
CA ASN A 73 5.86 -12.03 -9.82
C ASN A 73 4.61 -12.48 -9.06
N VAL A 74 4.76 -13.16 -7.92
CA VAL A 74 3.66 -13.69 -7.09
C VAL A 74 2.79 -14.71 -7.85
N ASN A 75 3.26 -15.24 -8.99
CA ASN A 75 2.51 -16.25 -9.74
C ASN A 75 2.61 -17.61 -9.06
N LEU A 76 1.50 -18.35 -9.13
CA LEU A 76 1.48 -19.76 -8.80
C LEU A 76 2.19 -20.55 -9.91
N VAL A 77 3.23 -21.29 -9.53
CA VAL A 77 4.07 -22.06 -10.46
C VAL A 77 3.56 -23.50 -10.64
N GLY A 78 3.01 -24.05 -9.56
CA GLY A 78 2.54 -25.41 -9.48
C GLY A 78 2.22 -25.82 -8.05
N PHE A 79 1.84 -27.08 -7.86
CA PHE A 79 1.50 -27.63 -6.56
C PHE A 79 1.96 -29.07 -6.40
N ARG A 80 2.11 -29.50 -5.14
CA ARG A 80 2.52 -30.83 -4.72
C ARG A 80 1.44 -31.47 -3.86
N VAL A 81 1.21 -32.77 -4.11
CA VAL A 81 0.35 -33.64 -3.32
C VAL A 81 1.10 -34.95 -3.06
N GLY A 82 1.53 -35.15 -1.82
CA GLY A 82 2.33 -36.33 -1.44
C GLY A 82 3.63 -36.44 -2.24
N TYR A 83 3.74 -37.49 -3.06
CA TYR A 83 4.90 -37.77 -3.93
C TYR A 83 4.71 -37.29 -5.38
N ASP A 84 3.59 -36.64 -5.69
CA ASP A 84 3.33 -36.11 -7.03
C ASP A 84 3.37 -34.57 -7.00
N SER A 85 3.86 -33.99 -8.09
CA SER A 85 3.90 -32.54 -8.29
C SER A 85 3.41 -32.19 -9.69
N TYR A 86 2.65 -31.12 -9.78
CA TYR A 86 1.96 -30.67 -10.98
C TYR A 86 2.41 -29.24 -11.29
N PHE A 87 2.88 -29.01 -12.52
CA PHE A 87 3.39 -27.72 -12.96
C PHE A 87 2.61 -27.21 -14.16
N PHE A 88 2.43 -25.89 -14.23
CA PHE A 88 1.96 -25.25 -15.45
C PHE A 88 2.97 -25.44 -16.60
N PRO A 89 2.53 -25.44 -17.86
CA PRO A 89 3.41 -25.67 -19.01
C PRO A 89 4.63 -24.75 -19.08
N SER A 90 4.47 -23.46 -18.80
CA SER A 90 5.57 -22.48 -18.78
C SER A 90 6.62 -22.73 -17.69
N HIS A 91 6.29 -23.58 -16.71
CA HIS A 91 7.11 -23.88 -15.56
C HIS A 91 7.57 -25.35 -15.51
N TYR A 92 7.24 -26.14 -16.53
CA TYR A 92 7.70 -27.53 -16.66
C TYR A 92 9.06 -27.56 -17.36
N GLY A 93 10.14 -27.32 -16.61
CA GLY A 93 11.49 -27.29 -17.19
C GLY A 93 12.63 -27.28 -16.17
N PRO A 94 13.89 -27.15 -16.64
CA PRO A 94 15.09 -27.18 -15.80
C PRO A 94 15.11 -26.10 -14.71
N GLU A 95 14.51 -24.93 -14.96
CA GLU A 95 14.45 -23.81 -14.01
C GLU A 95 13.64 -24.11 -12.74
N THR A 96 12.78 -25.14 -12.76
CA THR A 96 12.00 -25.57 -11.59
C THR A 96 12.41 -26.97 -11.14
N SER A 97 13.56 -27.48 -11.60
CA SER A 97 14.03 -28.84 -11.31
C SER A 97 14.36 -29.07 -9.83
N ASN A 98 14.76 -28.00 -9.14
CA ASN A 98 14.97 -27.95 -7.69
C ASN A 98 13.68 -27.77 -6.89
N LEU A 99 12.56 -27.40 -7.54
CA LEU A 99 11.28 -27.22 -6.87
C LEU A 99 10.57 -28.57 -6.74
N PHE A 100 10.09 -28.86 -5.51
CA PHE A 100 9.49 -30.15 -5.15
C PHE A 100 10.41 -31.36 -5.45
N THR A 101 11.68 -31.31 -5.07
CA THR A 101 12.59 -32.45 -5.29
C THR A 101 12.05 -33.76 -4.71
N GLY A 102 12.27 -34.88 -5.42
CA GLY A 102 11.85 -36.21 -4.98
C GLY A 102 10.39 -36.55 -5.28
N THR A 103 9.68 -35.71 -6.04
CA THR A 103 8.33 -36.01 -6.54
C THR A 103 8.36 -36.49 -7.99
N LYS A 104 7.32 -37.23 -8.39
CA LYS A 104 7.00 -37.46 -9.78
C LYS A 104 6.31 -36.23 -10.37
N ARG A 105 6.84 -35.72 -11.47
CA ARG A 105 6.42 -34.45 -12.07
C ARG A 105 5.41 -34.69 -13.20
N TYR A 106 4.28 -33.99 -13.13
CA TYR A 106 3.22 -34.01 -14.12
C TYR A 106 2.98 -32.61 -14.68
N LEU A 107 2.47 -32.57 -15.89
CA LEU A 107 2.06 -31.36 -16.58
C LEU A 107 0.58 -31.08 -16.32
N ILE A 108 0.24 -29.84 -16.03
CA ILE A 108 -1.14 -29.36 -16.03
C ILE A 108 -1.56 -29.08 -17.48
N HIS A 109 -2.74 -29.52 -17.90
CA HIS A 109 -3.19 -29.47 -19.30
C HIS A 109 -3.75 -28.11 -19.75
N PHE A 110 -3.45 -27.03 -19.03
CA PHE A 110 -3.81 -25.65 -19.34
C PHE A 110 -2.75 -24.70 -18.78
N ASN A 111 -2.64 -23.49 -19.33
CA ASN A 111 -1.67 -22.51 -18.86
C ASN A 111 -2.15 -21.77 -17.60
N GLU A 112 -1.22 -21.09 -16.95
CA GLU A 112 -1.40 -20.29 -15.73
C GLU A 112 -2.17 -18.97 -15.95
N THR A 113 -2.54 -18.64 -17.19
CA THR A 113 -3.30 -17.42 -17.47
C THR A 113 -4.75 -17.58 -17.02
N TYR A 114 -5.37 -16.50 -16.55
CA TYR A 114 -6.78 -16.55 -16.16
C TYR A 114 -7.69 -17.01 -17.30
N SER A 115 -7.43 -16.57 -18.53
CA SER A 115 -8.22 -16.97 -19.71
C SER A 115 -8.17 -18.48 -19.94
N ASP A 116 -6.99 -19.09 -19.84
CA ASP A 116 -6.83 -20.53 -20.06
C ASP A 116 -7.43 -21.34 -18.91
N MET A 117 -7.27 -20.89 -17.66
CA MET A 117 -7.89 -21.51 -16.50
C MET A 117 -9.42 -21.41 -16.51
N GLU A 118 -9.99 -20.26 -16.87
CA GLU A 118 -11.44 -20.07 -17.01
C GLU A 118 -12.02 -20.98 -18.09
N LYS A 119 -11.32 -21.08 -19.24
CA LYS A 119 -11.69 -22.01 -20.32
C LYS A 119 -11.65 -23.47 -19.86
N ALA A 120 -10.59 -23.87 -19.15
CA ALA A 120 -10.46 -25.23 -18.63
C ALA A 120 -11.48 -25.55 -17.52
N ALA A 121 -11.85 -24.55 -16.72
CA ALA A 121 -12.87 -24.69 -15.67
C ALA A 121 -14.31 -24.66 -16.21
N GLY A 122 -14.52 -24.24 -17.46
CA GLY A 122 -15.86 -24.06 -18.04
C GLY A 122 -16.68 -22.96 -17.38
N THR A 123 -16.02 -21.99 -16.73
CA THR A 123 -16.67 -20.89 -15.99
C THR A 123 -15.73 -19.67 -15.92
N THR A 124 -16.22 -18.55 -15.41
CA THR A 124 -15.41 -17.33 -15.24
C THR A 124 -15.13 -17.08 -13.77
N ARG A 125 -14.05 -16.35 -13.46
CA ARG A 125 -13.74 -15.89 -12.09
C ARG A 125 -14.92 -15.16 -11.45
N LYS A 126 -15.68 -14.36 -12.23
CA LYS A 126 -16.88 -13.64 -11.75
C LYS A 126 -17.99 -14.55 -11.24
N SER A 127 -18.00 -15.82 -11.69
CA SER A 127 -19.03 -16.81 -11.36
C SER A 127 -18.54 -17.84 -10.33
N ILE A 128 -17.25 -17.87 -10.02
CA ILE A 128 -16.68 -18.74 -8.99
C ILE A 128 -16.89 -18.10 -7.62
N LYS A 129 -17.46 -18.87 -6.69
CA LYS A 129 -17.58 -18.45 -5.30
C LYS A 129 -16.21 -18.57 -4.61
N LEU A 130 -15.82 -17.53 -3.90
CA LEU A 130 -14.64 -17.49 -3.05
C LEU A 130 -15.06 -17.49 -1.58
N GLY A 131 -14.21 -17.96 -0.69
CA GLY A 131 -14.50 -18.08 0.74
C GLY A 131 -13.82 -19.29 1.36
N MET A 132 -13.75 -19.35 2.69
CA MET A 132 -12.99 -20.41 3.37
C MET A 132 -13.52 -21.82 3.05
N ARG A 133 -14.84 -21.98 2.92
CA ARG A 133 -15.45 -23.25 2.51
C ARG A 133 -15.15 -23.65 1.07
N GLU A 134 -15.07 -22.69 0.16
CA GLU A 134 -14.71 -22.99 -1.24
C GLU A 134 -13.21 -23.28 -1.38
N LEU A 135 -12.37 -22.61 -0.58
CA LEU A 135 -10.95 -22.95 -0.45
C LEU A 135 -10.75 -24.36 0.14
N ASP A 136 -11.54 -24.73 1.15
CA ASP A 136 -11.53 -26.08 1.74
C ASP A 136 -11.77 -27.18 0.69
N LYS A 137 -12.81 -26.98 -0.13
CA LYS A 137 -13.16 -27.88 -1.24
C LYS A 137 -12.10 -27.89 -2.34
N ALA A 138 -11.54 -26.73 -2.68
CA ALA A 138 -10.48 -26.62 -3.68
C ALA A 138 -9.24 -27.41 -3.27
N ILE A 139 -8.84 -27.34 -1.99
CA ILE A 139 -7.74 -28.13 -1.45
C ILE A 139 -8.06 -29.63 -1.54
N GLN A 140 -9.28 -30.03 -1.15
CA GLN A 140 -9.71 -31.44 -1.23
C GLN A 140 -9.68 -31.96 -2.68
N ALA A 141 -10.24 -31.21 -3.63
CA ALA A 141 -10.29 -31.61 -5.03
C ALA A 141 -8.89 -31.79 -5.65
N LEU A 142 -7.94 -30.90 -5.32
CA LEU A 142 -6.56 -31.04 -5.76
C LEU A 142 -5.85 -32.21 -5.06
N TYR A 143 -6.11 -32.43 -3.77
CA TYR A 143 -5.57 -33.56 -3.02
C TYR A 143 -6.05 -34.91 -3.60
N ASP A 144 -7.33 -35.01 -3.94
CA ASP A 144 -7.92 -36.20 -4.58
C ASP A 144 -7.57 -36.32 -6.07
N LYS A 145 -6.78 -35.37 -6.61
CA LYS A 145 -6.35 -35.30 -8.02
C LYS A 145 -7.52 -35.28 -8.98
N GLN A 146 -8.59 -34.58 -8.61
CA GLN A 146 -9.80 -34.47 -9.41
C GLN A 146 -9.59 -33.47 -10.55
N PHE A 147 -9.00 -33.95 -11.65
CA PHE A 147 -8.55 -33.09 -12.76
C PHE A 147 -9.64 -32.21 -13.36
N SER A 148 -10.90 -32.65 -13.40
CA SER A 148 -12.04 -31.86 -13.88
C SER A 148 -12.34 -30.63 -13.03
N ALA A 149 -11.97 -30.64 -11.74
CA ALA A 149 -12.12 -29.52 -10.81
C ALA A 149 -10.80 -28.76 -10.57
N SER A 150 -9.69 -29.19 -11.20
CA SER A 150 -8.36 -28.61 -10.93
C SER A 150 -8.26 -27.14 -11.34
N ALA A 151 -8.80 -26.76 -12.50
CA ALA A 151 -8.76 -25.39 -12.98
C ALA A 151 -9.55 -24.42 -12.09
N SER A 152 -10.78 -24.78 -11.70
CA SER A 152 -11.58 -23.97 -10.77
C SER A 152 -10.97 -23.90 -9.37
N SER A 153 -10.37 -25.00 -8.89
CA SER A 153 -9.68 -25.03 -7.60
C SER A 153 -8.43 -24.14 -7.58
N LEU A 154 -7.64 -24.13 -8.66
CA LEU A 154 -6.49 -23.24 -8.80
C LEU A 154 -6.92 -21.78 -8.91
N LEU A 155 -8.01 -21.47 -9.61
CA LEU A 155 -8.58 -20.11 -9.63
C LEU A 155 -8.94 -19.62 -8.23
N ILE A 156 -9.61 -20.45 -7.42
CA ILE A 156 -9.94 -20.12 -6.01
C ILE A 156 -8.67 -19.83 -5.21
N ILE A 157 -7.66 -20.70 -5.29
CA ILE A 157 -6.39 -20.53 -4.57
C ILE A 157 -5.67 -19.25 -5.01
N ILE A 158 -5.59 -18.99 -6.32
CA ILE A 158 -4.92 -17.81 -6.86
C ILE A 158 -5.63 -16.52 -6.38
N GLN A 159 -6.95 -16.47 -6.47
CA GLN A 159 -7.73 -15.30 -6.06
C GLN A 159 -7.74 -15.07 -4.54
N MET A 160 -7.62 -16.13 -3.74
CA MET A 160 -7.63 -16.01 -2.27
C MET A 160 -6.24 -15.87 -1.66
N ILE A 161 -5.15 -16.11 -2.39
CA ILE A 161 -3.78 -16.07 -1.83
C ILE A 161 -2.89 -15.10 -2.63
N PRO A 162 -2.37 -15.43 -3.83
CA PRO A 162 -1.64 -14.47 -4.67
C PRO A 162 -2.30 -13.11 -4.83
N GLU A 163 -3.60 -13.05 -5.12
CA GLU A 163 -4.29 -11.77 -5.31
C GLU A 163 -4.47 -10.99 -4.02
N ALA A 164 -4.69 -11.68 -2.90
CA ALA A 164 -4.69 -11.07 -1.58
C ALA A 164 -3.31 -10.52 -1.21
N VAL A 165 -2.22 -11.19 -1.60
CA VAL A 165 -0.85 -10.67 -1.45
C VAL A 165 -0.65 -9.42 -2.29
N ARG A 166 -1.02 -9.46 -3.59
CA ARG A 166 -0.93 -8.33 -4.54
C ARG A 166 -1.72 -7.12 -4.07
N TYR A 167 -2.92 -7.34 -3.55
CA TYR A 167 -3.87 -6.29 -3.22
C TYR A 167 -4.49 -6.48 -1.84
N ARG A 168 -4.28 -5.48 -0.98
CA ARG A 168 -5.04 -5.34 0.28
C ARG A 168 -6.54 -5.21 0.07
N TYR A 169 -6.96 -4.73 -1.10
CA TYR A 169 -8.37 -4.74 -1.46
C TYR A 169 -8.95 -6.16 -1.45
N VAL A 170 -8.25 -7.12 -2.08
CA VAL A 170 -8.69 -8.53 -2.15
C VAL A 170 -8.61 -9.19 -0.78
N GLU A 171 -7.50 -8.99 -0.05
CA GLU A 171 -7.36 -9.46 1.34
C GLU A 171 -8.54 -9.02 2.21
N LYS A 172 -8.93 -7.74 2.15
CA LYS A 172 -10.05 -7.20 2.93
C LYS A 172 -11.40 -7.80 2.56
N LEU A 173 -11.64 -8.04 1.26
CA LEU A 173 -12.84 -8.75 0.82
C LEU A 173 -12.89 -10.13 1.48
N VAL A 174 -11.80 -10.90 1.42
CA VAL A 174 -11.76 -12.22 2.05
C VAL A 174 -11.98 -12.12 3.56
N LEU A 175 -11.27 -11.21 4.24
CA LEU A 175 -11.44 -10.97 5.68
C LEU A 175 -12.90 -10.67 6.05
N GLN A 176 -13.60 -9.85 5.26
CA GLN A 176 -15.00 -9.49 5.52
C GLN A 176 -15.90 -10.72 5.59
N TYR A 177 -15.75 -11.64 4.64
CA TYR A 177 -16.60 -12.84 4.54
C TYR A 177 -16.17 -13.97 5.49
N ILE A 178 -14.93 -13.99 6.00
CA ILE A 178 -14.57 -14.89 7.12
C ILE A 178 -15.36 -14.56 8.40
N SER A 179 -15.70 -13.29 8.60
CA SER A 179 -16.49 -12.84 9.76
C SER A 179 -17.99 -13.00 9.61
N ASP A 180 -18.48 -13.21 8.40
CA ASP A 180 -19.91 -13.20 8.13
C ASP A 180 -20.48 -14.60 8.41
N VAL A 181 -21.23 -14.70 9.50
CA VAL A 181 -21.84 -15.96 9.97
C VAL A 181 -22.96 -16.41 9.01
N GLU A 182 -23.52 -15.50 8.21
CA GLU A 182 -24.60 -15.79 7.27
C GLU A 182 -24.10 -16.16 5.86
N SER A 183 -22.90 -15.70 5.48
CA SER A 183 -22.31 -16.00 4.18
C SER A 183 -20.79 -16.13 4.25
N ASP A 184 -20.31 -17.36 4.39
CA ASP A 184 -18.87 -17.69 4.34
C ASP A 184 -18.27 -17.64 2.92
N VAL A 185 -19.06 -17.16 1.95
CA VAL A 185 -18.72 -17.13 0.52
C VAL A 185 -19.17 -15.84 -0.17
N PHE A 186 -18.44 -15.44 -1.21
CA PHE A 186 -18.75 -14.27 -2.03
C PHE A 186 -18.38 -14.48 -3.50
N LEU A 187 -18.94 -13.66 -4.38
CA LEU A 187 -18.53 -13.59 -5.78
C LEU A 187 -17.54 -12.42 -5.96
N PRO A 188 -16.48 -12.57 -6.77
CA PRO A 188 -15.55 -11.49 -7.06
C PRO A 188 -16.24 -10.24 -7.60
N THR A 189 -15.95 -9.09 -7.00
CA THR A 189 -16.48 -7.82 -7.48
C THR A 189 -15.84 -7.42 -8.81
N ALA A 190 -16.51 -6.56 -9.58
CA ALA A 190 -15.91 -6.00 -10.79
C ALA A 190 -14.58 -5.26 -10.51
N ALA A 191 -14.46 -4.64 -9.33
CA ALA A 191 -13.24 -3.98 -8.89
C ALA A 191 -12.10 -4.98 -8.67
N MET A 192 -12.37 -6.10 -8.01
CA MET A 192 -11.40 -7.18 -7.78
C MET A 192 -10.87 -7.70 -9.13
N ILE A 193 -11.76 -8.07 -10.05
CA ILE A 193 -11.35 -8.53 -11.39
C ILE A 193 -10.52 -7.48 -12.13
N SER A 194 -10.91 -6.19 -12.06
CA SER A 194 -10.15 -5.10 -12.68
C SER A 194 -8.74 -4.96 -12.11
N TYR A 195 -8.56 -5.17 -10.81
CA TYR A 195 -7.24 -5.17 -10.18
C TYR A 195 -6.39 -6.36 -10.63
N GLU A 196 -6.97 -7.57 -10.64
CA GLU A 196 -6.30 -8.80 -11.12
C GLU A 196 -5.78 -8.63 -12.55
N ASP A 197 -6.64 -8.16 -13.46
CA ASP A 197 -6.32 -8.02 -14.89
C ASP A 197 -5.28 -6.92 -15.18
N ASN A 198 -5.10 -5.96 -14.26
CA ASN A 198 -4.26 -4.78 -14.51
C ASN A 198 -3.02 -4.69 -13.60
N TRP A 199 -2.73 -5.68 -12.75
CA TRP A 199 -1.63 -5.57 -11.78
C TRP A 199 -0.27 -5.25 -12.40
N ILE A 200 0.13 -5.97 -13.45
CA ILE A 200 1.41 -5.74 -14.15
C ILE A 200 1.45 -4.34 -14.77
N SER A 201 0.40 -3.97 -15.50
CA SER A 201 0.26 -2.65 -16.14
C SER A 201 0.30 -1.51 -15.11
N LEU A 202 -0.36 -1.70 -13.98
CA LEU A 202 -0.41 -0.74 -12.89
C LEU A 202 0.95 -0.61 -12.20
N CYS A 203 1.65 -1.71 -11.91
CA CYS A 203 3.00 -1.69 -11.36
C CYS A 203 3.98 -0.97 -12.29
N ASN A 204 3.86 -1.19 -13.60
CA ASN A 204 4.68 -0.49 -14.60
C ASN A 204 4.41 1.02 -14.59
N ARG A 205 3.13 1.45 -14.55
CA ARG A 205 2.75 2.87 -14.48
C ARG A 205 3.24 3.53 -13.19
N ILE A 206 3.17 2.82 -12.05
CA ILE A 206 3.65 3.32 -10.76
C ILE A 206 5.17 3.50 -10.80
N THR A 207 5.90 2.47 -11.26
CA THR A 207 7.36 2.48 -11.29
C THR A 207 7.91 3.57 -12.21
N ASN A 208 7.23 3.85 -13.32
CA ASN A 208 7.60 4.92 -14.26
C ASN A 208 6.95 6.28 -13.94
N SER A 209 6.32 6.46 -12.77
CA SER A 209 5.63 7.73 -12.45
C SER A 209 6.56 8.80 -11.87
N ILE A 210 6.33 10.06 -12.23
CA ILE A 210 6.90 11.22 -11.53
C ILE A 210 5.87 11.75 -10.53
N GLY A 211 6.26 11.90 -9.27
CA GLY A 211 5.38 12.42 -8.22
C GLY A 211 4.12 11.58 -8.04
N GLY A 212 4.19 10.28 -8.31
CA GLY A 212 3.09 9.34 -8.10
C GLY A 212 1.88 9.52 -9.04
N LEU A 213 2.03 10.18 -10.18
CA LEU A 213 1.00 10.32 -11.21
C LEU A 213 0.80 9.03 -12.01
N ILE A 214 -0.45 8.66 -12.24
CA ILE A 214 -0.79 7.47 -13.04
C ILE A 214 -1.44 7.92 -14.33
N TYR A 215 -0.78 7.57 -15.44
CA TYR A 215 -1.27 7.85 -16.77
C TYR A 215 -1.01 6.69 -17.74
N PRO A 216 -1.96 6.37 -18.64
CA PRO A 216 -3.34 6.86 -18.62
C PRO A 216 -4.03 6.49 -17.30
N PRO A 217 -5.07 7.23 -16.86
CA PRO A 217 -5.75 6.96 -15.60
C PRO A 217 -6.20 5.49 -15.53
N PHE A 218 -6.04 4.87 -14.36
CA PHE A 218 -6.57 3.52 -14.14
C PHE A 218 -8.06 3.62 -13.79
N MET A 219 -8.91 3.04 -14.64
CA MET A 219 -10.37 3.15 -14.48
C MET A 219 -10.89 2.02 -13.60
N LEU A 220 -11.25 2.32 -12.36
CA LEU A 220 -11.75 1.33 -11.41
C LEU A 220 -13.29 1.26 -11.46
N PRO A 221 -13.91 0.10 -11.73
CA PRO A 221 -15.35 -0.06 -11.63
C PRO A 221 -15.78 -0.14 -10.16
N VAL A 222 -16.78 0.64 -9.74
CA VAL A 222 -17.24 0.71 -8.34
C VAL A 222 -18.72 0.34 -8.16
N GLY A 223 -19.43 0.00 -9.24
CA GLY A 223 -20.83 -0.40 -9.25
C GLY A 223 -21.32 -0.69 -10.67
N SER A 224 -22.61 -1.02 -10.85
CA SER A 224 -23.22 -1.33 -12.15
C SER A 224 -23.25 -0.09 -13.05
N ASN A 225 -22.14 0.17 -13.74
CA ASN A 225 -21.86 1.23 -14.74
C ASN A 225 -21.05 2.44 -14.27
N GLN A 226 -20.64 2.52 -12.99
CA GLN A 226 -19.79 3.62 -12.54
C GLN A 226 -18.30 3.22 -12.58
N LYS A 227 -17.49 4.03 -13.26
CA LYS A 227 -16.02 3.94 -13.25
C LYS A 227 -15.41 5.18 -12.63
N VAL A 228 -14.43 5.00 -11.76
CA VAL A 228 -13.69 6.09 -11.10
C VAL A 228 -12.26 6.12 -11.66
N PRO A 229 -11.80 7.27 -12.21
CA PRO A 229 -10.43 7.41 -12.66
C PRO A 229 -9.47 7.53 -11.47
N ILE A 230 -8.52 6.62 -11.40
CA ILE A 230 -7.40 6.66 -10.47
C ILE A 230 -6.19 7.26 -11.18
N THR A 231 -5.86 8.49 -10.82
CA THR A 231 -4.83 9.31 -11.47
C THR A 231 -3.56 9.46 -10.63
N SER A 232 -3.53 8.89 -9.43
CA SER A 232 -2.39 9.02 -8.51
C SER A 232 -2.33 7.88 -7.49
N VAL A 233 -1.11 7.53 -7.08
CA VAL A 233 -0.83 6.50 -6.07
C VAL A 233 -1.24 6.90 -4.65
N PHE A 234 -1.26 8.20 -4.31
CA PHE A 234 -1.16 8.69 -2.93
C PHE A 234 -2.33 8.39 -1.98
N LEU A 235 -3.51 7.98 -2.45
CA LEU A 235 -4.63 7.64 -1.55
C LEU A 235 -5.17 6.26 -1.91
N THR A 236 -5.81 6.15 -3.07
CA THR A 236 -6.56 4.96 -3.42
C THR A 236 -5.67 3.74 -3.57
N LEU A 237 -4.54 3.86 -4.26
CA LEU A 237 -3.68 2.70 -4.49
C LEU A 237 -2.77 2.40 -3.31
N ARG A 238 -2.20 3.43 -2.67
CA ARG A 238 -1.33 3.24 -1.50
C ARG A 238 -2.01 2.42 -0.38
N LEU A 239 -3.32 2.54 -0.22
CA LEU A 239 -4.11 1.78 0.77
C LEU A 239 -4.60 0.40 0.29
N ASN A 240 -4.54 0.12 -1.01
CA ASN A 240 -5.16 -1.07 -1.62
C ASN A 240 -4.18 -1.99 -2.35
N ILE A 241 -2.98 -1.52 -2.69
CA ILE A 241 -1.89 -2.35 -3.20
C ILE A 241 -1.10 -2.94 -2.03
N GLY A 242 -0.79 -4.23 -2.09
CA GLY A 242 0.02 -4.94 -1.10
C GLY A 242 1.48 -4.99 -1.52
N VAL A 243 1.75 -5.41 -2.77
CA VAL A 243 3.10 -5.52 -3.35
C VAL A 243 3.15 -4.98 -4.78
N ILE A 244 4.32 -4.53 -5.20
CA ILE A 244 4.55 -3.95 -6.54
C ILE A 244 5.64 -4.76 -7.25
N LEU A 245 5.40 -5.08 -8.52
CA LEU A 245 6.42 -5.68 -9.37
C LEU A 245 7.53 -4.65 -9.67
N PHE A 246 8.78 -5.05 -9.46
CA PHE A 246 9.94 -4.24 -9.80
C PHE A 246 10.22 -4.27 -11.31
N PHE A 247 10.36 -3.09 -11.92
CA PHE A 247 10.73 -2.94 -13.34
C PHE A 247 12.09 -2.29 -13.54
N CYS A 248 12.37 -1.19 -12.83
CA CYS A 248 13.56 -0.37 -13.02
C CYS A 248 13.84 0.50 -11.78
N HIS A 249 15.09 0.96 -11.66
CA HIS A 249 15.45 1.95 -10.65
C HIS A 249 15.11 3.37 -11.12
N PRO A 250 14.71 4.28 -10.20
CA PRO A 250 14.62 5.70 -10.50
C PRO A 250 15.97 6.22 -11.02
N ALA A 251 15.96 7.01 -12.08
CA ALA A 251 17.18 7.49 -12.75
C ALA A 251 18.16 8.29 -11.86
N THR A 252 17.74 8.70 -10.67
CA THR A 252 18.52 9.48 -9.70
C THR A 252 19.26 8.63 -8.68
N SER A 253 19.12 7.31 -8.76
CA SER A 253 19.67 6.34 -7.82
C SER A 253 20.31 5.19 -8.59
N VAL A 254 21.61 4.96 -8.37
CA VAL A 254 22.35 3.69 -8.51
C VAL A 254 23.42 3.63 -9.65
N PRO A 255 24.56 2.91 -9.43
CA PRO A 255 25.75 2.82 -10.30
C PRO A 255 25.51 2.11 -11.66
N PRO A 256 26.52 1.96 -12.55
CA PRO A 256 26.35 1.72 -13.99
C PRO A 256 25.72 0.37 -14.43
N PHE A 257 25.22 -0.46 -13.51
CA PHE A 257 24.70 -1.81 -13.81
C PHE A 257 23.19 -1.99 -13.54
N ALA A 258 22.49 -0.97 -13.05
CA ALA A 258 21.04 -1.03 -12.82
C ALA A 258 20.23 -0.54 -14.03
N SER A 259 19.18 -1.26 -14.41
CA SER A 259 18.22 -0.81 -15.42
C SER A 259 17.48 0.43 -14.91
N THR A 260 17.92 1.61 -15.35
CA THR A 260 17.25 2.88 -15.05
C THR A 260 15.96 3.00 -15.84
N CYS A 261 14.93 3.63 -15.27
CA CYS A 261 13.68 3.87 -16.00
C CYS A 261 13.93 4.81 -17.19
N GLN A 262 13.94 4.27 -18.41
CA GLN A 262 14.34 5.03 -19.60
C GLN A 262 13.20 5.93 -20.14
N ASN A 263 11.95 5.44 -20.06
CA ASN A 263 10.77 6.06 -20.66
C ASN A 263 9.90 6.76 -19.60
N ILE A 264 10.49 7.66 -18.81
CA ILE A 264 9.72 8.44 -17.84
C ILE A 264 8.87 9.47 -18.62
N PRO A 265 7.54 9.33 -18.60
CA PRO A 265 6.63 10.19 -19.34
C PRO A 265 6.49 11.56 -18.68
N GLU A 266 6.36 12.59 -19.52
CA GLU A 266 6.13 13.97 -19.09
C GLU A 266 4.64 14.29 -19.16
N TYR A 267 4.10 14.84 -18.07
CA TYR A 267 2.66 15.02 -17.95
C TYR A 267 2.29 16.46 -17.64
N THR A 268 1.24 16.93 -18.30
CA THR A 268 0.62 18.23 -18.04
C THR A 268 -0.57 18.05 -17.10
N VAL A 269 -0.47 18.59 -15.90
CA VAL A 269 -1.49 18.46 -14.85
C VAL A 269 -1.62 19.74 -14.03
N MET A 270 -2.69 19.84 -13.24
CA MET A 270 -2.76 20.82 -12.15
C MET A 270 -1.90 20.40 -10.95
N ILE A 271 -1.32 21.39 -10.27
CA ILE A 271 -0.70 21.24 -8.96
C ILE A 271 -1.64 21.87 -7.94
N ARG A 272 -2.17 21.07 -7.01
CA ARG A 272 -3.17 21.48 -6.03
C ARG A 272 -2.59 21.43 -4.63
N GLY A 273 -2.95 22.36 -3.76
CA GLY A 273 -2.43 22.41 -2.40
C GLY A 273 -3.40 23.04 -1.43
N ARG A 274 -2.89 23.98 -0.63
CA ARG A 274 -3.59 24.58 0.50
C ARG A 274 -5.01 25.02 0.14
N ASN A 275 -5.99 24.58 0.94
CA ASN A 275 -7.41 24.95 0.79
C ASN A 275 -8.02 24.59 -0.59
N LYS A 276 -7.52 23.54 -1.25
CA LYS A 276 -7.94 23.10 -2.61
C LYS A 276 -7.57 24.06 -3.73
N TYR A 277 -6.79 25.10 -3.47
CA TYR A 277 -6.35 26.01 -4.51
C TYR A 277 -5.30 25.35 -5.41
N CYS A 278 -5.22 25.84 -6.64
CA CYS A 278 -4.25 25.45 -7.64
C CYS A 278 -3.09 26.44 -7.68
N VAL A 279 -1.91 25.94 -8.02
CA VAL A 279 -0.76 26.76 -8.43
C VAL A 279 -1.10 27.42 -9.77
N ASP A 280 -1.09 28.74 -9.80
CA ASP A 280 -1.58 29.55 -10.91
C ASP A 280 -0.58 30.65 -11.27
N VAL A 281 -0.31 30.82 -12.56
CA VAL A 281 0.42 31.99 -13.08
C VAL A 281 -0.54 33.18 -13.16
N GLU A 282 -0.30 34.20 -12.33
CA GLU A 282 -1.21 35.31 -12.09
C GLU A 282 -1.68 35.96 -13.39
N LEU A 283 -3.00 36.06 -13.58
CA LEU A 283 -3.65 36.70 -14.73
C LEU A 283 -3.23 36.16 -16.10
N ASN A 284 -2.71 34.92 -16.18
CA ASN A 284 -2.21 34.33 -17.43
C ASN A 284 -1.03 35.13 -18.04
N ASN A 285 -0.30 35.88 -17.21
CA ASN A 285 0.84 36.69 -17.65
C ASN A 285 2.14 35.90 -17.48
N PHE A 286 2.83 35.65 -18.60
CA PHE A 286 4.05 34.85 -18.64
C PHE A 286 5.29 35.71 -18.90
N LYS A 287 5.37 36.95 -18.42
CA LYS A 287 6.63 37.71 -18.44
C LYS A 287 7.55 37.18 -17.34
N ASP A 288 8.84 37.27 -17.56
CA ASP A 288 9.82 36.79 -16.58
C ASP A 288 9.68 37.59 -15.28
N GLY A 289 9.56 36.88 -14.15
CA GLY A 289 9.33 37.47 -12.83
C GLY A 289 7.85 37.62 -12.44
N ASP A 290 6.90 37.30 -13.32
CA ASP A 290 5.48 37.30 -12.95
C ASP A 290 5.18 36.27 -11.85
N LYS A 291 4.18 36.60 -11.04
CA LYS A 291 3.93 35.92 -9.76
C LYS A 291 3.25 34.58 -9.98
N ILE A 292 3.66 33.62 -9.15
CA ILE A 292 2.90 32.39 -8.95
C ILE A 292 2.07 32.53 -7.67
N ILE A 293 0.79 32.21 -7.77
CA ILE A 293 -0.19 32.42 -6.70
C ILE A 293 -1.04 31.16 -6.44
N LEU A 294 -1.79 31.19 -5.33
CA LEU A 294 -2.94 30.33 -5.14
C LEU A 294 -4.19 30.91 -5.79
N TYR A 295 -4.87 30.11 -6.61
CA TYR A 295 -6.14 30.49 -7.23
C TYR A 295 -7.13 29.30 -7.26
N PRO A 296 -8.46 29.54 -7.24
CA PRO A 296 -9.45 28.49 -7.48
C PRO A 296 -9.11 27.65 -8.71
N CYS A 297 -9.16 26.33 -8.58
CA CYS A 297 -8.86 25.46 -9.72
C CYS A 297 -9.90 25.64 -10.83
N LYS A 298 -9.42 25.94 -12.04
CA LYS A 298 -10.23 26.21 -13.23
C LYS A 298 -10.79 24.91 -13.82
N SER A 299 -11.91 25.02 -14.54
CA SER A 299 -12.45 23.90 -15.32
C SER A 299 -11.58 23.65 -16.54
N LEU A 300 -11.30 22.37 -16.84
CA LEU A 300 -10.53 21.95 -18.02
C LEU A 300 -11.35 21.90 -19.32
N GLN A 301 -12.63 22.28 -19.29
CA GLN A 301 -13.45 22.34 -20.51
C GLN A 301 -12.94 23.37 -21.53
N ASN A 302 -12.21 24.39 -21.08
CA ASN A 302 -11.53 25.36 -21.92
C ASN A 302 -10.06 25.40 -21.51
N GLU A 303 -9.23 24.63 -22.20
CA GLU A 303 -7.79 24.50 -21.89
C GLU A 303 -7.06 25.84 -21.99
N THR A 304 -7.44 26.71 -22.93
CA THR A 304 -6.85 28.05 -23.07
C THR A 304 -7.08 28.91 -21.82
N TYR A 305 -8.28 28.82 -21.23
CA TYR A 305 -8.59 29.52 -19.98
C TYR A 305 -7.81 28.97 -18.77
N ALA A 306 -7.55 27.65 -18.76
CA ALA A 306 -6.86 26.94 -17.69
C ALA A 306 -5.34 26.82 -17.89
N ALA A 307 -4.78 27.32 -19.00
CA ALA A 307 -3.38 27.13 -19.38
C ALA A 307 -2.39 27.56 -18.29
N ASN A 308 -2.68 28.66 -17.58
CA ASN A 308 -1.88 29.16 -16.46
C ASN A 308 -1.94 28.31 -15.17
N GLN A 309 -2.78 27.28 -15.12
CA GLN A 309 -2.84 26.29 -14.03
C GLN A 309 -2.37 24.90 -14.45
N LEU A 310 -2.02 24.75 -15.73
CA LEU A 310 -1.50 23.52 -16.28
C LEU A 310 0.03 23.56 -16.25
N TRP A 311 0.60 22.53 -15.62
CA TRP A 311 2.02 22.38 -15.37
C TRP A 311 2.52 21.07 -15.98
N THR A 312 3.44 21.15 -16.93
CA THR A 312 4.17 20.01 -17.47
C THR A 312 5.32 19.65 -16.55
N ILE A 313 5.27 18.46 -15.97
CA ILE A 313 6.35 17.89 -15.16
C ILE A 313 7.35 17.21 -16.11
N LYS A 314 8.53 17.77 -16.23
CA LYS A 314 9.57 17.33 -17.18
C LYS A 314 10.53 16.33 -16.53
N LYS A 315 11.08 15.43 -17.36
CA LYS A 315 12.07 14.43 -16.91
C LYS A 315 13.36 15.10 -16.40
N ASP A 316 13.67 16.28 -16.91
CA ASP A 316 14.85 17.07 -16.53
C ASP A 316 14.72 17.79 -15.19
N GLY A 317 13.61 17.59 -14.46
CA GLY A 317 13.34 18.23 -13.16
C GLY A 317 12.69 19.61 -13.24
N THR A 318 12.41 20.13 -14.43
CA THR A 318 11.67 21.40 -14.56
C THR A 318 10.15 21.20 -14.44
N ILE A 319 9.47 22.21 -13.93
CA ILE A 319 8.01 22.28 -13.85
C ILE A 319 7.58 23.46 -14.72
N GLN A 320 6.87 23.21 -15.82
CA GLN A 320 6.68 24.21 -16.88
C GLN A 320 5.22 24.60 -17.10
N SER A 321 4.95 25.88 -17.32
CA SER A 321 3.65 26.40 -17.77
C SER A 321 3.87 27.48 -18.82
N GLY A 322 3.07 27.50 -19.89
CA GLY A 322 3.21 28.47 -20.98
C GLY A 322 4.61 28.52 -21.63
N ARG A 323 5.28 27.36 -21.74
CA ARG A 323 6.69 27.21 -22.19
C ARG A 323 7.73 27.90 -21.31
N LYS A 324 7.35 28.27 -20.09
CA LYS A 324 8.23 28.85 -19.07
C LYS A 324 8.33 27.93 -17.87
N CYS A 325 9.35 28.14 -17.05
CA CYS A 325 9.68 27.32 -15.89
C CYS A 325 9.26 28.00 -14.58
N LEU A 326 8.79 27.18 -13.64
CA LEU A 326 8.66 27.55 -12.24
C LEU A 326 10.05 27.88 -11.67
N TYR A 327 10.26 29.11 -11.22
CA TYR A 327 11.56 29.64 -10.84
C TYR A 327 11.61 30.07 -9.37
N ALA A 328 12.63 29.60 -8.67
CA ALA A 328 12.96 29.99 -7.31
C ALA A 328 13.77 31.31 -7.31
N SER A 329 13.14 32.42 -6.92
CA SER A 329 13.74 33.76 -7.10
C SER A 329 14.90 34.12 -6.16
N GLY A 330 15.14 33.34 -5.10
CA GLY A 330 16.23 33.61 -4.17
C GLY A 330 16.62 32.43 -3.29
N LEU A 331 17.73 32.62 -2.56
CA LEU A 331 18.42 31.61 -1.75
C LEU A 331 17.82 31.40 -0.35
N THR A 332 16.97 32.32 0.13
CA THR A 332 16.49 32.34 1.52
C THR A 332 15.01 32.03 1.63
N ALA A 333 14.58 31.56 2.81
CA ALA A 333 13.17 31.41 3.14
C ALA A 333 12.43 32.76 3.00
N GLY A 334 11.14 32.71 2.61
CA GLY A 334 10.29 33.87 2.32
C GLY A 334 10.41 34.43 0.89
N GLN A 335 11.39 33.98 0.10
CA GLN A 335 11.56 34.46 -1.27
C GLN A 335 10.42 33.96 -2.18
N ASN A 336 10.00 34.78 -3.12
CA ASN A 336 8.87 34.46 -3.99
C ASN A 336 9.23 33.35 -5.00
N VAL A 337 8.20 32.67 -5.49
CA VAL A 337 8.30 31.81 -6.67
C VAL A 337 7.63 32.51 -7.83
N THR A 338 8.32 32.56 -8.97
CA THR A 338 7.88 33.29 -10.17
C THR A 338 7.91 32.38 -11.39
N ILE A 339 7.34 32.85 -12.49
CA ILE A 339 7.53 32.25 -13.80
C ILE A 339 8.77 32.85 -14.47
N HIS A 340 9.57 32.05 -15.16
CA HIS A 340 10.76 32.53 -15.88
C HIS A 340 11.03 31.69 -17.13
N ASN A 341 11.61 32.29 -18.16
CA ASN A 341 12.11 31.56 -19.31
C ASN A 341 13.16 30.52 -18.86
N CYS A 342 12.95 29.27 -19.28
CA CYS A 342 13.76 28.12 -18.88
C CYS A 342 15.22 28.22 -19.34
N ALA A 343 15.47 28.79 -20.52
CA ALA A 343 16.80 28.86 -21.11
C ALA A 343 17.63 30.03 -20.56
N THR A 344 16.97 31.08 -20.08
CA THR A 344 17.61 32.32 -19.61
C THR A 344 17.42 32.53 -18.11
N ALA A 345 17.06 31.48 -17.36
CA ALA A 345 16.96 31.53 -15.91
C ALA A 345 18.32 32.00 -15.32
N PRO A 346 18.35 33.07 -14.48
CA PRO A 346 19.60 33.62 -13.97
C PRO A 346 20.46 32.59 -13.22
N VAL A 347 19.80 31.65 -12.56
CA VAL A 347 20.42 30.49 -11.90
C VAL A 347 19.83 29.22 -12.53
N PRO A 348 20.58 28.47 -13.36
CA PRO A 348 20.06 27.29 -14.08
C PRO A 348 19.48 26.21 -13.18
N ASP A 349 20.01 26.03 -11.97
CA ASP A 349 19.51 25.01 -11.04
C ASP A 349 18.29 25.49 -10.23
N ALA A 350 17.96 26.79 -10.24
CA ALA A 350 16.81 27.34 -9.51
C ALA A 350 15.46 27.02 -10.17
N ILE A 351 15.46 26.45 -11.38
CA ILE A 351 14.27 25.88 -12.03
C ILE A 351 14.13 24.36 -11.85
N LYS A 352 15.04 23.73 -11.09
CA LYS A 352 15.06 22.28 -10.88
C LYS A 352 14.39 21.91 -9.57
N TRP A 353 13.37 21.06 -9.67
CA TRP A 353 12.48 20.69 -8.58
C TRP A 353 12.41 19.18 -8.42
N LYS A 354 12.31 18.74 -7.16
CA LYS A 354 12.02 17.36 -6.77
C LYS A 354 10.64 17.30 -6.16
N ILE A 355 9.78 16.45 -6.74
CA ILE A 355 8.45 16.16 -6.21
C ILE A 355 8.57 14.91 -5.35
N ASN A 356 8.45 15.07 -4.03
CA ASN A 356 8.62 14.00 -3.06
C ASN A 356 7.31 13.20 -2.87
N ASP A 357 7.42 11.92 -2.49
CA ASP A 357 6.29 11.00 -2.27
C ASP A 357 5.39 11.35 -1.07
N ASN A 358 5.79 12.34 -0.28
CA ASN A 358 4.99 12.91 0.79
C ASN A 358 4.15 14.11 0.31
N GLY A 359 4.36 14.60 -0.92
CA GLY A 359 3.69 15.76 -1.51
C GLY A 359 4.45 17.09 -1.37
N ASN A 360 5.69 17.10 -0.88
CA ASN A 360 6.54 18.30 -0.91
C ASN A 360 7.11 18.51 -2.31
N ILE A 361 7.22 19.76 -2.74
CA ILE A 361 7.94 20.16 -3.96
C ILE A 361 9.16 20.96 -3.51
N GLU A 362 10.34 20.40 -3.69
CA GLU A 362 11.61 20.91 -3.17
C GLU A 362 12.47 21.45 -4.30
N ASN A 363 13.05 22.62 -4.12
CA ASN A 363 14.03 23.16 -5.05
C ASN A 363 15.39 22.51 -4.78
N LEU A 364 15.98 21.87 -5.79
CA LEU A 364 17.22 21.10 -5.64
C LEU A 364 18.44 21.97 -5.33
N LYS A 365 18.44 23.24 -5.78
CA LYS A 365 19.56 24.15 -5.54
C LYS A 365 19.60 24.66 -4.10
N TYR A 366 18.45 25.01 -3.55
CA TYR A 366 18.36 25.71 -2.27
C TYR A 366 17.94 24.81 -1.10
N GLY A 367 17.43 23.60 -1.36
CA GLY A 367 16.88 22.72 -0.31
C GLY A 367 15.64 23.29 0.38
N LEU A 368 15.03 24.32 -0.21
CA LEU A 368 13.80 24.96 0.26
C LEU A 368 12.59 24.38 -0.49
N VAL A 369 11.42 24.45 0.13
CA VAL A 369 10.19 23.86 -0.42
C VAL A 369 9.18 24.91 -0.84
N LEU A 370 8.48 24.63 -1.94
CA LEU A 370 7.35 25.41 -2.41
C LEU A 370 6.27 25.48 -1.33
N SER A 371 5.86 26.68 -0.97
CA SER A 371 5.01 26.93 0.18
C SER A 371 3.94 27.96 -0.15
N ALA A 372 2.75 27.73 0.40
CA ALA A 372 1.67 28.70 0.45
C ALA A 372 1.47 29.17 1.89
N PHE A 373 2.33 30.09 2.36
CA PHE A 373 2.30 30.58 3.74
C PHE A 373 0.98 31.25 4.12
N ARG A 374 0.30 31.90 3.15
CA ARG A 374 -1.07 32.40 3.30
C ARG A 374 -2.04 31.50 2.55
N GLY A 375 -3.19 31.22 3.17
CA GLY A 375 -4.21 30.29 2.65
C GLY A 375 -5.34 30.94 1.87
N SER A 376 -5.26 32.23 1.56
CA SER A 376 -6.25 32.96 0.79
C SER A 376 -5.95 32.93 -0.71
N MET A 377 -6.98 33.09 -1.53
CA MET A 377 -6.84 33.38 -2.96
C MET A 377 -5.90 34.57 -3.20
N TYR A 378 -5.14 34.55 -4.30
CA TYR A 378 -4.09 35.51 -4.66
C TYR A 378 -2.86 35.54 -3.74
N SER A 379 -2.77 34.64 -2.76
CA SER A 379 -1.53 34.51 -1.98
C SER A 379 -0.38 34.08 -2.87
N LYS A 380 0.73 34.83 -2.83
CA LYS A 380 1.97 34.45 -3.52
C LYS A 380 2.54 33.17 -2.93
N LEU A 381 3.11 32.35 -3.80
CA LEU A 381 3.90 31.20 -3.38
C LEU A 381 5.33 31.64 -3.05
N THR A 382 5.89 31.04 -2.00
CA THR A 382 7.24 31.32 -1.51
C THR A 382 8.05 30.04 -1.38
N LEU A 383 9.36 30.19 -1.24
CA LEU A 383 10.27 29.16 -0.78
C LEU A 383 10.38 29.27 0.74
N GLU A 384 10.25 28.16 1.44
CA GLU A 384 10.39 28.14 2.90
C GLU A 384 11.22 26.95 3.35
N THR A 385 11.71 27.00 4.59
CA THR A 385 12.30 25.84 5.25
C THR A 385 11.29 24.71 5.33
N ASN A 386 11.71 23.49 5.01
CA ASN A 386 10.82 22.33 5.06
C ASN A 386 10.43 21.99 6.51
N THR A 387 9.15 22.19 6.83
CA THR A 387 8.55 21.84 8.13
C THR A 387 7.48 20.77 7.98
N TYR A 388 7.29 20.24 6.77
CA TYR A 388 6.23 19.32 6.39
C TYR A 388 4.83 19.83 6.72
N ALA A 389 4.65 21.15 6.72
CA ALA A 389 3.35 21.76 7.01
C ALA A 389 2.31 21.49 5.92
N SER A 390 1.03 21.61 6.26
CA SER A 390 -0.07 21.56 5.26
C SER A 390 0.06 22.69 4.24
N SER A 391 0.62 23.85 4.62
CA SER A 391 1.00 24.92 3.69
C SER A 391 2.09 24.54 2.67
N GLN A 392 2.77 23.41 2.86
CA GLN A 392 3.82 22.88 2.00
C GLN A 392 3.41 21.56 1.32
N GLY A 393 2.13 21.19 1.44
CA GLY A 393 1.56 19.97 0.88
C GLY A 393 0.94 20.22 -0.49
N TRP A 394 1.38 19.42 -1.46
CA TRP A 394 0.93 19.51 -2.84
C TRP A 394 0.54 18.14 -3.39
N ARG A 395 -0.38 18.17 -4.34
CA ARG A 395 -0.84 17.00 -5.07
C ARG A 395 -1.03 17.30 -6.54
N LEU A 396 -0.48 16.43 -7.36
CA LEU A 396 -0.62 16.47 -8.80
C LEU A 396 -1.96 15.86 -9.23
N GLY A 397 -2.57 16.41 -10.27
CA GLY A 397 -3.68 15.80 -11.00
C GLY A 397 -4.88 16.72 -11.22
N ASN A 398 -5.69 16.35 -12.21
CA ASN A 398 -6.72 17.20 -12.81
C ASN A 398 -8.11 17.10 -12.15
N ASN A 399 -8.33 16.10 -11.28
CA ASN A 399 -9.58 16.01 -10.52
C ASN A 399 -9.51 17.00 -9.35
N THR A 400 -10.17 18.14 -9.45
CA THR A 400 -10.08 19.25 -8.48
C THR A 400 -10.86 19.01 -7.18
N LYS A 401 -11.76 18.02 -7.13
CA LYS A 401 -12.56 17.72 -5.95
C LYS A 401 -11.74 16.94 -4.91
N PRO A 402 -11.85 17.25 -3.60
CA PRO A 402 -11.34 16.38 -2.55
C PRO A 402 -12.02 15.01 -2.59
N VAL A 403 -11.32 14.00 -2.07
CA VAL A 403 -11.90 12.68 -1.88
C VAL A 403 -12.78 12.73 -0.63
N VAL A 404 -14.07 12.45 -0.78
CA VAL A 404 -15.01 12.37 0.35
C VAL A 404 -15.20 10.91 0.74
N THR A 405 -14.95 10.58 2.01
CA THR A 405 -15.00 9.18 2.45
C THR A 405 -15.25 9.00 3.94
N SER A 406 -15.50 7.76 4.34
CA SER A 406 -15.41 7.32 5.73
C SER A 406 -14.05 6.67 5.97
N ILE A 407 -13.46 6.87 7.16
CA ILE A 407 -12.19 6.27 7.54
C ILE A 407 -12.49 5.16 8.54
N THR A 408 -12.32 3.92 8.10
CA THR A 408 -12.52 2.72 8.91
C THR A 408 -11.21 2.32 9.57
N GLY A 409 -11.26 1.80 10.80
CA GLY A 409 -10.10 1.40 11.58
C GLY A 409 -10.40 0.24 12.52
N TYR A 410 -9.73 0.24 13.67
CA TYR A 410 -9.86 -0.75 14.74
C TYR A 410 -11.31 -1.23 14.97
N GLN A 411 -11.49 -2.54 15.06
CA GLN A 411 -12.80 -3.21 15.23
C GLN A 411 -13.85 -2.89 14.16
N LYS A 412 -13.43 -2.59 12.92
CA LYS A 412 -14.33 -2.20 11.80
C LYS A 412 -15.21 -1.00 12.12
N LYS A 413 -14.75 -0.14 13.04
CA LYS A 413 -15.44 1.10 13.40
C LYS A 413 -14.96 2.24 12.51
N CYS A 414 -15.79 3.26 12.38
CA CYS A 414 -15.50 4.43 11.58
C CYS A 414 -15.13 5.61 12.48
N TRP A 415 -14.26 6.46 11.96
CA TRP A 415 -14.00 7.77 12.56
C TRP A 415 -15.29 8.56 12.69
N GLN A 416 -15.52 9.11 13.88
CA GLN A 416 -16.60 10.03 14.15
C GLN A 416 -16.07 11.23 14.92
N THR A 417 -16.33 12.43 14.41
CA THR A 417 -16.11 13.67 15.16
C THR A 417 -17.29 13.90 16.08
N SER A 418 -17.03 13.97 17.39
CA SER A 418 -18.03 14.27 18.41
C SER A 418 -17.75 15.60 19.08
N SER A 419 -18.81 16.26 19.56
CA SER A 419 -18.69 17.51 20.31
C SER A 419 -18.06 17.25 21.70
N PRO A 420 -17.12 18.08 22.20
CA PRO A 420 -16.47 19.21 21.52
C PRO A 420 -15.13 18.76 20.91
N ASN A 421 -15.14 18.43 19.61
CA ASN A 421 -13.95 18.18 18.77
C ASN A 421 -13.03 17.03 19.20
N THR A 422 -13.61 15.93 19.69
CA THR A 422 -12.88 14.68 19.89
C THR A 422 -13.09 13.74 18.70
N LEU A 423 -12.00 13.13 18.23
CA LEU A 423 -12.03 12.08 17.22
C LEU A 423 -12.06 10.72 17.91
N GLN A 424 -13.07 9.91 17.59
CA GLN A 424 -13.27 8.59 18.19
C GLN A 424 -13.78 7.57 17.18
N MET A 425 -13.69 6.30 17.56
CA MET A 425 -14.21 5.18 16.78
C MET A 425 -15.66 4.90 17.18
N ALA A 426 -16.57 4.95 16.21
CA ALA A 426 -17.98 4.64 16.38
C ALA A 426 -18.44 3.60 15.36
N GLN A 427 -19.63 3.03 15.56
CA GLN A 427 -20.19 2.10 14.59
C GLN A 427 -20.39 2.80 13.24
N CYS A 428 -19.94 2.14 12.17
CA CYS A 428 -20.00 2.70 10.83
C CYS A 428 -21.45 2.94 10.40
N SER A 429 -21.71 4.16 9.95
CA SER A 429 -23.01 4.64 9.49
C SER A 429 -22.79 5.61 8.33
N ASN A 430 -23.78 5.77 7.46
CA ASN A 430 -23.67 6.71 6.35
C ASN A 430 -24.07 8.14 6.76
N THR A 431 -23.51 8.63 7.86
CA THR A 431 -23.80 9.96 8.41
C THR A 431 -22.71 10.96 8.04
N LYS A 432 -23.04 12.26 7.94
CA LYS A 432 -22.06 13.31 7.62
C LYS A 432 -20.94 13.43 8.66
N GLN A 433 -21.22 13.06 9.92
CA GLN A 433 -20.28 13.06 11.04
C GLN A 433 -19.17 12.00 10.90
N GLN A 434 -19.39 11.00 10.04
CA GLN A 434 -18.41 9.97 9.70
C GLN A 434 -17.90 10.11 8.25
N LYS A 435 -18.09 11.29 7.66
CA LYS A 435 -17.55 11.66 6.36
C LYS A 435 -16.47 12.73 6.52
N TYR A 436 -15.38 12.52 5.80
CA TYR A 436 -14.21 13.37 5.81
C TYR A 436 -13.81 13.67 4.36
N GLU A 437 -13.38 14.91 4.15
CA GLU A 437 -12.78 15.36 2.91
C GLU A 437 -11.25 15.29 3.05
N LEU A 438 -10.61 14.54 2.16
CA LEU A 438 -9.16 14.43 2.08
C LEU A 438 -8.64 15.45 1.06
N TYR A 439 -7.97 16.48 1.56
CA TYR A 439 -7.52 17.62 0.76
C TYR A 439 -6.17 17.35 0.10
N PRO A 440 -5.86 18.06 -1.00
CA PRO A 440 -4.58 17.92 -1.69
C PRO A 440 -3.37 18.42 -0.87
N ASP A 441 -3.60 19.25 0.15
CA ASP A 441 -2.58 19.69 1.12
C ASP A 441 -2.27 18.67 2.22
N GLY A 442 -2.93 17.51 2.18
CA GLY A 442 -2.79 16.44 3.18
C GLY A 442 -3.58 16.68 4.47
N THR A 443 -4.42 17.72 4.53
CA THR A 443 -5.37 17.89 5.63
C THR A 443 -6.55 16.92 5.51
N VAL A 444 -7.05 16.46 6.65
CA VAL A 444 -8.27 15.67 6.76
C VAL A 444 -9.34 16.54 7.42
N ARG A 445 -10.46 16.79 6.74
CA ARG A 445 -11.46 17.77 7.18
C ARG A 445 -12.83 17.13 7.37
N PRO A 446 -13.52 17.33 8.49
CA PRO A 446 -14.88 16.82 8.66
C PRO A 446 -15.83 17.41 7.61
N SER A 447 -16.66 16.58 6.97
CA SER A 447 -17.65 17.04 5.99
C SER A 447 -18.77 17.89 6.60
N THR A 448 -18.90 17.90 7.93
CA THR A 448 -19.80 18.77 8.69
C THR A 448 -19.30 20.21 8.74
N ASN A 449 -17.99 20.43 8.75
CA ASN A 449 -17.38 21.77 8.70
C ASN A 449 -15.94 21.68 8.14
N THR A 450 -15.79 22.08 6.89
CA THR A 450 -14.53 22.01 6.15
C THR A 450 -13.54 23.14 6.45
N ALA A 451 -13.94 24.11 7.29
CA ALA A 451 -13.02 25.09 7.85
C ALA A 451 -12.13 24.47 8.95
N ASN A 452 -12.56 23.35 9.53
CA ASN A 452 -11.82 22.63 10.56
C ASN A 452 -10.96 21.51 9.97
N CYS A 453 -9.84 21.23 10.64
CA CYS A 453 -8.92 20.16 10.28
C CYS A 453 -8.73 19.21 11.48
N ILE A 454 -8.54 17.92 11.20
CA ILE A 454 -7.98 17.00 12.20
C ILE A 454 -6.53 17.39 12.43
N THR A 455 -6.11 17.53 13.70
CA THR A 455 -4.75 17.96 14.04
C THR A 455 -4.15 17.18 15.19
N SER A 456 -2.82 17.13 15.25
CA SER A 456 -2.07 16.52 16.34
C SER A 456 -1.94 17.38 17.61
N LYS A 457 -2.27 18.68 17.56
CA LYS A 457 -2.13 19.60 18.70
C LYS A 457 -3.49 19.80 19.40
N PRO A 458 -3.57 19.75 20.74
CA PRO A 458 -4.77 20.19 21.45
C PRO A 458 -4.95 21.70 21.21
N SER A 459 -6.05 22.08 20.56
CA SER A 459 -6.40 23.50 20.36
C SER A 459 -6.88 24.07 21.71
N GLN A 460 -6.20 25.08 22.26
CA GLN A 460 -6.62 25.75 23.50
C GLN A 460 -8.01 26.41 23.37
N ASP A 461 -8.42 26.79 22.16
CA ASP A 461 -9.71 27.47 21.91
C ASP A 461 -10.85 26.53 21.47
N GLY A 462 -10.65 25.22 21.59
CA GLY A 462 -11.62 24.21 21.17
C GLY A 462 -12.08 24.32 19.70
N LYS A 463 -11.41 25.07 18.83
CA LYS A 463 -11.71 25.20 17.38
C LYS A 463 -10.42 25.07 16.59
N THR A 464 -10.19 23.91 15.99
CA THR A 464 -8.99 23.70 15.19
C THR A 464 -9.21 24.11 13.74
N LEU A 465 -9.12 25.43 13.50
CA LEU A 465 -9.15 26.01 12.16
C LEU A 465 -7.94 25.54 11.33
N CYS A 466 -8.14 25.26 10.04
CA CYS A 466 -7.06 24.89 9.13
C CYS A 466 -6.13 26.09 8.85
N SER A 467 -5.06 26.22 9.62
CA SER A 467 -4.16 27.38 9.63
C SER A 467 -2.92 27.22 8.73
N GLY A 468 -2.68 26.03 8.17
CA GLY A 468 -1.51 25.75 7.34
C GLY A 468 -0.31 25.18 8.10
N GLY A 469 -0.50 24.69 9.33
CA GLY A 469 0.55 24.25 10.24
C GLY A 469 1.06 22.81 10.02
N ASN A 470 2.14 22.45 10.73
CA ASN A 470 2.76 21.11 10.68
C ASN A 470 1.98 20.00 11.42
N GLY A 471 1.10 20.38 12.34
CA GLY A 471 0.22 19.43 13.03
C GLY A 471 -1.05 19.07 12.26
N GLU A 472 -1.26 19.61 11.06
CA GLU A 472 -2.52 19.46 10.30
C GLU A 472 -2.40 18.49 9.11
N ARG A 473 -1.16 18.10 8.76
CA ARG A 473 -0.88 17.31 7.56
C ARG A 473 -0.63 15.85 7.91
N TRP A 474 -1.38 14.97 7.24
CA TRP A 474 -1.38 13.54 7.47
C TRP A 474 -0.91 12.80 6.22
N LEU A 475 -0.13 11.74 6.43
CA LEU A 475 0.34 10.81 5.41
C LEU A 475 -0.32 9.46 5.63
N PHE A 476 -1.11 9.02 4.65
CA PHE A 476 -1.62 7.66 4.58
C PHE A 476 -0.51 6.77 4.05
N ASN A 477 -0.02 5.85 4.86
CA ASN A 477 1.19 5.08 4.57
C ASN A 477 0.87 3.76 3.86
N TYR A 478 1.88 3.18 3.22
CA TYR A 478 1.76 1.87 2.57
C TYR A 478 1.52 0.74 3.55
N ASP A 479 1.79 0.89 4.84
CA ASP A 479 1.52 -0.16 5.84
C ASP A 479 0.09 -0.07 6.42
N GLY A 480 -0.73 0.85 5.90
CA GLY A 480 -2.09 1.10 6.39
C GLY A 480 -2.17 2.03 7.60
N SER A 481 -1.03 2.51 8.13
CA SER A 481 -1.02 3.53 9.17
C SER A 481 -1.30 4.93 8.60
N ILE A 482 -1.72 5.84 9.47
CA ILE A 482 -1.80 7.28 9.17
C ILE A 482 -0.83 7.99 10.12
N SER A 483 0.11 8.72 9.55
CA SER A 483 1.16 9.42 10.32
C SER A 483 1.12 10.93 10.14
N ASP A 484 1.53 11.68 11.14
CA ASP A 484 1.76 13.11 10.97
C ASP A 484 3.01 13.35 10.11
N ALA A 485 2.92 14.30 9.17
CA ALA A 485 3.96 14.45 8.16
C ALA A 485 5.31 14.89 8.71
N ALA A 486 5.31 15.64 9.82
CA ALA A 486 6.52 16.25 10.40
C ALA A 486 7.27 15.33 11.35
N ASN A 487 6.57 14.73 12.33
CA ASN A 487 7.19 13.93 13.40
C ASN A 487 7.10 12.42 13.13
N LYS A 488 6.32 11.99 12.12
CA LYS A 488 6.10 10.58 11.77
C LYS A 488 5.47 9.75 12.88
N ASN A 489 4.85 10.38 13.87
CA ASN A 489 4.04 9.67 14.85
C ASN A 489 2.77 9.17 14.17
N VAL A 490 2.25 8.04 14.65
CA VAL A 490 1.10 7.36 14.03
C VAL A 490 -0.16 7.55 14.84
N LEU A 491 -1.30 7.61 14.17
CA LEU A 491 -2.60 7.58 14.81
C LEU A 491 -2.85 6.20 15.40
N GLN A 492 -3.28 6.16 16.66
CA GLN A 492 -3.62 4.93 17.39
C GLN A 492 -4.95 5.08 18.14
N VAL A 493 -5.75 4.01 18.11
CA VAL A 493 -6.96 3.86 18.93
C VAL A 493 -6.59 3.38 20.33
N ASN A 494 -7.05 4.07 21.38
CA ASN A 494 -6.90 3.61 22.76
C ASN A 494 -8.08 2.73 23.22
N ASN A 495 -7.98 2.17 24.42
CA ASN A 495 -9.02 1.28 24.99
C ASN A 495 -10.40 1.94 25.12
N ASN A 496 -10.44 3.27 25.20
CA ASN A 496 -11.68 4.06 25.24
C ASN A 496 -12.18 4.45 23.84
N LEU A 497 -11.66 3.83 22.78
CA LEU A 497 -11.98 4.09 21.39
C LEU A 497 -11.67 5.52 20.92
N LYS A 498 -10.88 6.28 21.67
CA LYS A 498 -10.41 7.60 21.23
C LYS A 498 -9.18 7.45 20.36
N VAL A 499 -9.10 8.28 19.33
CA VAL A 499 -7.93 8.33 18.43
C VAL A 499 -6.93 9.32 18.98
N GLY A 500 -5.71 8.86 19.23
CA GLY A 500 -4.59 9.67 19.70
C GLY A 500 -3.35 9.50 18.81
N LEU A 501 -2.29 10.23 19.14
CA LEU A 501 -1.01 10.17 18.44
C LEU A 501 0.02 9.46 19.32
N VAL A 502 0.78 8.54 18.76
CA VAL A 502 1.84 7.81 19.47
C VAL A 502 3.12 7.74 18.64
N VAL A 503 4.26 7.72 19.33
CA VAL A 503 5.52 7.29 18.71
C VAL A 503 5.39 5.81 18.38
N ARG A 504 5.75 5.44 17.16
CA ARG A 504 5.69 4.05 16.72
C ARG A 504 6.73 3.22 17.47
N SER A 505 6.30 2.18 18.19
CA SER A 505 7.16 1.31 19.01
C SER A 505 7.63 0.03 18.29
N VAL A 506 7.04 -0.29 17.14
CA VAL A 506 7.27 -1.54 16.39
C VAL A 506 7.30 -1.28 14.89
N ASP A 507 8.06 -2.09 14.15
CA ASP A 507 8.28 -1.89 12.70
C ASP A 507 7.00 -2.07 11.86
N SER A 508 6.02 -2.84 12.36
CA SER A 508 4.71 -3.03 11.73
C SER A 508 3.59 -2.40 12.56
N PRO A 509 2.56 -1.80 11.94
CA PRO A 509 1.50 -1.14 12.70
C PRO A 509 0.61 -2.20 13.37
N THR A 510 0.16 -1.93 14.59
CA THR A 510 -0.82 -2.80 15.26
C THR A 510 -2.22 -2.60 14.68
N ASP A 511 -3.18 -3.48 15.01
CA ASP A 511 -4.60 -3.31 14.63
C ASP A 511 -5.19 -1.97 15.07
N GLN A 512 -4.71 -1.41 16.18
CA GLN A 512 -5.13 -0.09 16.67
C GLN A 512 -4.54 1.06 15.85
N GLN A 513 -3.54 0.79 15.01
CA GLN A 513 -2.81 1.77 14.20
C GLN A 513 -3.11 1.64 12.70
N THR A 514 -3.92 0.67 12.28
CA THR A 514 -4.28 0.44 10.88
C THR A 514 -5.64 1.04 10.51
N TRP A 515 -5.71 1.60 9.30
CA TRP A 515 -6.86 2.35 8.78
C TRP A 515 -7.24 1.85 7.39
N PRO A 516 -7.83 0.65 7.32
CA PRO A 516 -8.21 0.06 6.06
C PRO A 516 -9.50 0.73 5.56
N GLU A 517 -9.37 1.73 4.67
CA GLU A 517 -10.35 2.19 3.65
C GLU A 517 -10.50 3.72 3.57
N VAL A 518 -10.47 4.22 2.33
CA VAL A 518 -10.76 5.62 1.93
C VAL A 518 -11.74 5.64 0.73
N MET A 519 -12.31 4.51 0.31
CA MET A 519 -13.34 4.50 -0.74
C MET A 519 -14.70 4.15 -0.17
N SER A 520 -15.65 5.06 -0.38
CA SER A 520 -17.06 4.84 -0.10
C SER A 520 -17.61 3.79 -1.06
N ILE A 521 -17.57 2.51 -0.68
CA ILE A 521 -18.47 1.48 -1.21
C ILE A 521 -19.43 1.17 -0.07
N THR A 522 -20.63 1.74 -0.14
CA THR A 522 -21.71 1.44 0.79
C THR A 522 -22.10 -0.03 0.65
N LEU A 523 -21.75 -0.87 1.62
CA LEU A 523 -22.41 -2.14 1.92
C LEU A 523 -22.85 -2.08 3.39
N SER A 524 -24.13 -2.34 3.63
CA SER A 524 -24.82 -2.04 4.89
C SER A 524 -25.02 -3.28 5.76
N ARG A 525 -24.60 -3.21 7.05
CA ARG A 525 -25.05 -3.95 8.28
C ARG A 525 -24.72 -5.47 8.32
N PHE A 526 -24.40 -6.17 9.45
CA PHE A 526 -24.81 -6.14 10.88
C PHE A 526 -23.70 -6.59 11.90
N PHE A 527 -24.00 -6.49 13.22
CA PHE A 527 -23.22 -6.86 14.44
C PHE A 527 -23.09 -8.41 14.67
N VAL A 528 -22.31 -9.05 15.57
CA VAL A 528 -21.77 -8.81 16.94
C VAL A 528 -20.59 -9.80 17.23
N PHE A 529 -19.74 -9.46 18.22
CA PHE A 529 -18.65 -10.14 18.95
C PHE A 529 -18.21 -11.61 18.67
N ALA A 530 -16.88 -11.82 18.62
CA ALA A 530 -16.24 -13.09 18.93
C ALA A 530 -14.94 -12.89 19.76
N PHE A 531 -14.76 -13.72 20.78
CA PHE A 531 -13.51 -13.84 21.55
C PHE A 531 -12.48 -14.63 20.74
N SER A 532 -11.22 -14.17 20.72
CA SER A 532 -10.10 -14.86 20.05
C SER A 532 -9.16 -15.48 21.08
N ALA A 533 -8.82 -16.75 20.86
CA ALA A 533 -7.62 -17.38 21.38
C ALA A 533 -6.55 -17.29 20.27
N ALA A 534 -5.42 -16.64 20.56
CA ALA A 534 -4.33 -16.47 19.61
C ALA A 534 -3.56 -17.78 19.42
N TRP A 535 -3.37 -18.20 18.17
CA TRP A 535 -2.40 -19.21 17.77
C TRP A 535 -1.32 -18.54 16.91
N LEU A 536 -0.06 -18.62 17.35
CA LEU A 536 1.08 -18.05 16.63
C LEU A 536 1.43 -18.95 15.43
N ALA A 537 1.20 -18.46 14.21
CA ALA A 537 1.84 -19.01 13.01
C ALA A 537 3.31 -18.56 13.02
N SER A 538 4.22 -19.47 13.37
CA SER A 538 5.67 -19.25 13.27
C SER A 538 6.18 -19.85 11.96
N SER A 539 6.87 -19.05 11.15
CA SER A 539 7.59 -19.54 9.97
C SER A 539 8.72 -20.46 10.42
N ILE A 540 8.71 -21.72 9.97
CA ILE A 540 9.77 -22.69 10.29
C ILE A 540 10.66 -22.83 9.05
N CYS A 541 11.91 -22.38 9.16
CA CYS A 541 12.98 -22.79 8.26
C CYS A 541 13.60 -24.07 8.83
N VAL A 542 13.37 -25.23 8.19
CA VAL A 542 13.87 -26.52 8.67
C VAL A 542 15.35 -26.68 8.28
N TYR A 543 16.24 -26.76 9.28
CA TYR A 543 17.65 -27.11 9.10
C TYR A 543 17.82 -28.63 9.08
N GLY A 544 18.05 -29.20 7.89
CA GLY A 544 18.34 -30.63 7.71
C GLY A 544 19.38 -30.84 6.60
N LEU A 545 20.43 -31.60 6.89
CA LEU A 545 21.64 -31.78 6.07
C LEU A 545 21.36 -32.11 4.58
N ARG A 546 21.95 -31.29 3.68
CA ARG A 546 22.13 -31.49 2.21
C ARG A 546 20.90 -31.41 1.28
N SER A 547 19.91 -30.56 1.53
CA SER A 547 18.95 -30.14 0.49
C SER A 547 18.72 -28.63 0.50
N LYS A 548 18.59 -28.03 -0.69
CA LYS A 548 18.34 -26.60 -0.90
C LYS A 548 17.01 -26.21 -0.20
N TYR A 549 17.01 -25.16 0.64
CA TYR A 549 15.89 -24.83 1.53
C TYR A 549 14.94 -23.80 0.91
N TYR A 550 13.63 -24.02 1.04
CA TYR A 550 12.59 -23.04 0.75
C TYR A 550 11.87 -22.64 2.04
N CYS A 551 11.48 -21.37 2.18
CA CYS A 551 10.57 -20.95 3.25
C CYS A 551 9.21 -21.61 3.05
N VAL A 552 8.72 -22.30 4.08
CA VAL A 552 7.39 -22.94 4.09
C VAL A 552 6.47 -22.16 5.00
N VAL A 553 5.35 -21.67 4.45
CA VAL A 553 4.31 -20.94 5.18
C VAL A 553 3.06 -21.81 5.25
N PRO A 554 2.70 -22.37 6.42
CA PRO A 554 1.50 -23.16 6.57
C PRO A 554 0.25 -22.27 6.71
N PHE A 555 -0.89 -22.74 6.19
CA PHE A 555 -2.20 -22.14 6.42
C PHE A 555 -3.27 -23.22 6.63
N TYR A 556 -4.05 -23.08 7.69
CA TYR A 556 -5.13 -24.00 8.06
C TYR A 556 -6.47 -23.34 7.82
N VAL A 557 -7.29 -23.93 6.94
CA VAL A 557 -8.66 -23.43 6.69
C VAL A 557 -9.54 -23.66 7.92
N ARG A 558 -9.34 -24.79 8.61
CA ARG A 558 -10.08 -25.10 9.84
C ARG A 558 -9.71 -24.13 10.95
N GLY A 559 -10.70 -23.42 11.49
CA GLY A 559 -10.50 -22.43 12.53
C GLY A 559 -9.90 -21.12 12.01
N ALA A 560 -9.81 -20.93 10.69
CA ALA A 560 -9.41 -19.66 10.11
C ALA A 560 -10.34 -18.55 10.59
N SER A 561 -9.73 -17.53 11.20
CA SER A 561 -10.34 -16.28 11.61
C SER A 561 -9.79 -15.13 10.77
N GLN A 562 -10.34 -13.93 10.95
CA GLN A 562 -9.78 -12.74 10.34
C GLN A 562 -8.30 -12.54 10.70
N ALA A 563 -7.96 -12.72 11.98
CA ALA A 563 -6.60 -12.53 12.48
C ALA A 563 -5.64 -13.51 11.79
N THR A 564 -5.96 -14.80 11.81
CA THR A 564 -5.06 -15.84 11.25
C THR A 564 -4.87 -15.70 9.74
N TYR A 565 -5.91 -15.29 9.00
CA TYR A 565 -5.77 -15.07 7.56
C TYR A 565 -5.00 -13.79 7.25
N GLY A 566 -5.26 -12.70 7.97
CA GLY A 566 -4.51 -11.45 7.84
C GLY A 566 -3.02 -11.64 8.12
N ASP A 567 -2.69 -12.31 9.24
CA ASP A 567 -1.32 -12.64 9.63
C ASP A 567 -0.64 -13.51 8.55
N PHE A 568 -1.35 -14.51 8.03
CA PHE A 568 -0.87 -15.37 6.95
C PHE A 568 -0.48 -14.56 5.69
N ILE A 569 -1.38 -13.69 5.20
CA ILE A 569 -1.12 -12.86 4.02
C ILE A 569 0.00 -11.85 4.28
N GLN A 570 0.07 -11.26 5.48
CA GLN A 570 1.14 -10.34 5.86
C GLN A 570 2.51 -11.02 5.91
N ASN A 571 2.58 -12.21 6.51
CA ASN A 571 3.80 -13.02 6.53
C ASN A 571 4.23 -13.39 5.11
N LEU A 572 3.28 -13.76 4.25
CA LEU A 572 3.58 -14.09 2.86
C LEU A 572 4.13 -12.89 2.07
N ARG A 573 3.57 -11.69 2.26
CA ARG A 573 4.13 -10.44 1.69
C ARG A 573 5.54 -10.16 2.20
N HIS A 574 5.80 -10.41 3.49
CA HIS A 574 7.12 -10.24 4.07
C HIS A 574 8.14 -11.18 3.44
N GLU A 575 7.81 -12.47 3.30
CA GLU A 575 8.67 -13.48 2.66
C GLU A 575 8.97 -13.15 1.18
N MET A 576 8.02 -12.51 0.50
CA MET A 576 8.23 -12.05 -0.88
C MET A 576 9.07 -10.78 -0.97
N GLY A 577 9.01 -9.92 0.05
CA GLY A 577 9.68 -8.62 0.06
C GLY A 577 11.05 -8.58 0.73
N SER A 578 11.40 -9.58 1.53
CA SER A 578 12.64 -9.63 2.33
C SER A 578 13.93 -9.54 1.50
N GLN A 579 13.88 -9.86 0.20
CA GLN A 579 15.00 -9.77 -0.72
C GLN A 579 15.11 -8.45 -1.52
N ALA A 580 14.13 -7.55 -1.44
CA ALA A 580 14.17 -6.26 -2.12
C ALA A 580 14.87 -5.14 -1.32
N THR A 581 15.50 -5.48 -0.20
CA THR A 581 16.06 -4.52 0.77
C THR A 581 17.37 -3.86 0.35
N ASN A 582 17.82 -4.01 -0.90
CA ASN A 582 18.83 -3.11 -1.46
C ASN A 582 18.18 -1.78 -1.86
N SER A 583 17.98 -0.93 -0.84
CA SER A 583 17.94 0.54 -0.91
C SER A 583 17.19 1.15 -2.11
N ILE A 584 15.87 1.30 -1.98
CA ILE A 584 15.12 2.34 -2.69
C ILE A 584 14.79 3.41 -1.66
N GLY A 585 15.71 4.37 -1.52
CA GLY A 585 15.65 5.42 -0.51
C GLY A 585 17.05 5.71 0.00
N GLY A 586 17.80 6.52 -0.75
CA GLY A 586 19.03 7.10 -0.23
C GLY A 586 18.74 7.85 1.06
N LEU A 587 19.25 7.32 2.17
CA LEU A 587 19.69 8.01 3.38
C LEU A 587 20.19 6.95 4.38
N ILE A 588 21.42 6.45 4.17
CA ILE A 588 22.31 6.07 5.27
C ILE A 588 23.65 6.69 4.92
N TYR A 589 23.90 7.92 5.39
CA TYR A 589 25.26 8.32 5.68
C TYR A 589 25.59 7.73 7.07
N PRO A 590 26.64 6.91 7.23
CA PRO A 590 27.19 6.66 8.55
C PRO A 590 27.68 8.00 9.13
N PRO A 591 27.71 8.18 10.46
CA PRO A 591 28.35 9.34 11.05
C PRO A 591 29.81 9.38 10.58
N PHE A 592 30.25 10.54 10.13
CA PHE A 592 31.67 10.85 9.94
C PHE A 592 32.44 10.45 11.20
N MET A 593 33.15 9.32 11.15
CA MET A 593 34.38 9.19 11.93
C MET A 593 35.45 9.90 11.12
N LEU A 594 35.99 10.97 11.70
CA LEU A 594 37.21 11.64 11.25
C LEU A 594 38.32 10.58 11.10
N PRO A 595 39.14 10.61 10.05
CA PRO A 595 40.34 9.79 10.00
C PRO A 595 41.36 10.32 11.01
N ASP A 596 41.83 9.44 11.87
CA ASP A 596 43.08 9.62 12.61
C ASP A 596 44.19 10.01 11.63
N TRP A 597 44.82 11.15 11.91
CA TRP A 597 46.07 11.54 11.25
C TRP A 597 47.20 10.64 11.77
N PRO A 598 48.08 10.12 10.89
CA PRO A 598 49.32 9.53 11.35
C PRO A 598 50.31 10.64 11.75
N GLN A 599 50.76 10.57 13.00
CA GLN A 599 51.89 11.25 13.66
C GLN A 599 52.30 12.65 13.19
#